data_AF-W8VQI4-F1
#
_entry.id   AF-W8VQI4-F1
#
_cell.length_a   1.000
_cell.length_b   1.000
_cell.length_c   1.000
_cell.angle_alpha   90.00
_cell.angle_beta   90.00
_cell.angle_gamma   90.00
#
_symmetry.space_group_name_H-M   'P 1'
#
loop_
_entity.id
_entity.type
_entity.pdbx_description
1 polymer ?
#
loop_
_entity_poly.entity_id
_entity_poly.type
_entity_poly.pdbx_seq_one_letter_code
_entity_poly.pdbx_strand_id
1 'polypeptide(L)'
;MKTKYLILVIVLANSIHSTFSQTLDLKVYYDYISTGNDLPENISRIEDRSGILNPFIGVWKGTINDRQITLKIEKGTYFDDYSNSTEDVLLTRFLLSDRNGLTISSTFDLNNDEISVIQSRYLSDGIMYNDFYEGGACGNWVQLDYKFLGKDPTTTKIMMQVGTVVRSEEIAGATLCTSGFPQPSFPTGEDIIFTKQ
;
A
#
# COMPACT_ATOMS: atom_id res chain seq x y z
N MET A 1 29.56 -52.84 12.28
CA MET A 1 28.32 -52.53 11.53
C MET A 1 27.36 -51.61 12.29
N LYS A 2 27.23 -51.71 13.63
CA LYS A 2 26.25 -50.94 14.43
C LYS A 2 26.49 -49.42 14.55
N THR A 3 27.75 -48.96 14.53
CA THR A 3 28.09 -47.53 14.69
C THR A 3 27.72 -46.66 13.49
N LYS A 4 27.71 -47.22 12.27
CA LYS A 4 27.35 -46.47 11.05
C LYS A 4 25.86 -46.13 10.98
N TYR A 5 25.00 -47.00 11.49
CA TYR A 5 23.56 -46.75 11.58
C TYR A 5 23.22 -45.71 12.65
N LEU A 6 23.97 -45.67 13.75
CA LEU A 6 23.78 -44.68 14.82
C LEU A 6 24.06 -43.24 14.33
N ILE A 7 25.13 -43.05 13.55
CA ILE A 7 25.47 -41.74 12.98
C ILE A 7 24.40 -41.28 11.98
N LEU A 8 23.89 -42.20 11.15
CA LEU A 8 22.82 -41.90 10.19
C LEU A 8 21.53 -41.44 10.88
N VAL A 9 21.15 -42.07 12.01
CA VAL A 9 19.98 -41.70 12.80
C VAL A 9 20.13 -40.32 13.45
N ILE A 10 21.32 -39.97 13.93
CA ILE A 10 21.58 -38.63 14.51
C ILE A 10 21.52 -37.54 13.44
N VAL A 11 22.03 -37.80 12.23
CA VAL A 11 21.95 -36.83 11.11
C VAL A 11 20.51 -36.63 10.63
N LEU A 12 19.72 -37.71 10.54
CA LEU A 12 18.29 -37.65 10.17
C LEU A 12 17.41 -36.99 11.25
N ALA A 13 17.75 -37.11 12.53
CA ALA A 13 17.01 -36.48 13.63
C ALA A 13 17.23 -34.96 13.71
N ASN A 14 18.38 -34.44 13.21
CA ASN A 14 18.67 -33.01 13.23
C ASN A 14 18.12 -32.25 12.01
N SER A 15 17.69 -32.95 10.96
CA SER A 15 17.21 -32.34 9.70
C SER A 15 15.74 -31.92 9.69
N ILE A 16 15.01 -32.02 10.82
CA ILE A 16 13.55 -31.74 10.87
C ILE A 16 13.22 -30.41 11.60
N HIS A 17 14.22 -29.54 11.86
CA HIS A 17 13.95 -28.18 12.35
C HIS A 17 13.54 -27.23 11.21
N SER A 18 12.66 -27.67 10.30
CA SER A 18 11.99 -26.74 9.40
C SER A 18 11.04 -25.89 10.25
N THR A 19 11.41 -24.64 10.53
CA THR A 19 10.47 -23.65 11.05
C THR A 19 9.31 -23.58 10.06
N PHE A 20 8.13 -24.02 10.49
CA PHE A 20 6.94 -23.99 9.64
C PHE A 20 6.55 -22.52 9.45
N SER A 21 6.89 -21.99 8.28
CA SER A 21 6.46 -20.67 7.85
C SER A 21 4.95 -20.65 7.73
N GLN A 22 4.28 -19.85 8.55
CA GLN A 22 2.84 -19.71 8.51
C GLN A 22 2.42 -18.57 7.59
N THR A 23 1.36 -18.82 6.83
CA THR A 23 0.68 -17.78 6.04
C THR A 23 -0.61 -17.38 6.73
N LEU A 24 -0.78 -16.09 6.97
CA LEU A 24 -1.99 -15.50 7.54
C LEU A 24 -2.81 -14.81 6.45
N ASP A 25 -4.15 -14.86 6.54
CA ASP A 25 -4.99 -14.04 5.66
C ASP A 25 -4.93 -12.58 6.09
N LEU A 26 -4.88 -11.65 5.11
CA LEU A 26 -4.78 -10.21 5.34
C LEU A 26 -5.89 -9.69 6.26
N LYS A 27 -7.13 -10.15 6.09
CA LYS A 27 -8.23 -9.73 6.96
C LYS A 27 -8.00 -10.14 8.41
N VAL A 28 -7.57 -11.39 8.62
CA VAL A 28 -7.30 -11.93 9.95
C VAL A 28 -6.12 -11.20 10.60
N TYR A 29 -5.06 -10.90 9.84
CA TYR A 29 -3.94 -10.09 10.31
C TYR A 29 -4.41 -8.75 10.90
N TYR A 30 -5.27 -8.03 10.20
CA TYR A 30 -5.78 -6.75 10.68
C TYR A 30 -6.75 -6.86 11.86
N ASP A 31 -7.51 -7.95 11.96
CA ASP A 31 -8.30 -8.25 13.15
C ASP A 31 -7.40 -8.41 14.40
N TYR A 32 -6.20 -9.00 14.28
CA TYR A 32 -5.22 -9.07 15.37
C TYR A 32 -4.69 -7.68 15.77
N ILE A 33 -4.19 -6.92 14.79
CA ILE A 33 -3.57 -5.62 15.06
C ILE A 33 -4.57 -4.61 15.62
N SER A 34 -5.80 -4.58 15.09
CA SER A 34 -6.86 -3.67 15.56
C SER A 34 -7.33 -3.96 16.98
N THR A 35 -7.19 -5.20 17.44
CA THR A 35 -7.53 -5.60 18.83
C THR A 35 -6.36 -5.43 19.80
N GLY A 36 -5.20 -4.95 19.33
CA GLY A 36 -3.99 -4.78 20.13
C GLY A 36 -3.34 -6.10 20.53
N ASN A 37 -3.64 -7.19 19.82
CA ASN A 37 -3.04 -8.49 20.06
C ASN A 37 -1.74 -8.64 19.26
N ASP A 38 -0.77 -9.33 19.83
CA ASP A 38 0.44 -9.73 19.12
C ASP A 38 0.09 -10.76 18.03
N LEU A 39 0.83 -10.69 16.92
CA LEU A 39 0.72 -11.71 15.88
C LEU A 39 1.27 -13.05 16.39
N PRO A 40 0.72 -14.18 15.90
CA PRO A 40 1.30 -15.48 16.17
C PRO A 40 2.78 -15.52 15.78
N GLU A 41 3.59 -16.25 16.56
CA GLU A 41 4.99 -16.47 16.19
C GLU A 41 5.09 -17.25 14.86
N ASN A 42 6.09 -16.93 14.05
CA ASN A 42 6.42 -17.59 12.77
C ASN A 42 5.47 -17.29 11.59
N ILE A 43 4.72 -16.19 11.62
CA ILE A 43 4.11 -15.65 10.40
C ILE A 43 5.21 -15.06 9.51
N SER A 44 5.38 -15.60 8.31
CA SER A 44 6.32 -15.08 7.31
C SER A 44 5.62 -14.45 6.11
N ARG A 45 4.32 -14.70 5.96
CA ARG A 45 3.54 -14.20 4.84
C ARG A 45 2.12 -13.85 5.25
N ILE A 46 1.64 -12.71 4.77
CA ILE A 46 0.28 -12.21 4.94
C ILE A 46 -0.29 -12.05 3.53
N GLU A 47 -1.29 -12.86 3.17
CA GLU A 47 -1.86 -12.91 1.82
C GLU A 47 -3.31 -12.43 1.83
N ASP A 48 -3.71 -11.67 0.82
CA ASP A 48 -5.13 -11.37 0.57
C ASP A 48 -5.79 -12.58 -0.13
N ARG A 49 -6.17 -13.59 0.66
CA ARG A 49 -6.90 -14.79 0.18
C ARG A 49 -8.40 -14.54 0.15
N SER A 50 -8.89 -13.71 1.06
CA SER A 50 -10.29 -13.29 1.14
C SER A 50 -10.70 -12.33 0.02
N GLY A 51 -9.74 -11.77 -0.73
CA GLY A 51 -9.99 -10.90 -1.88
C GLY A 51 -10.47 -9.51 -1.50
N ILE A 52 -10.13 -9.05 -0.29
CA ILE A 52 -10.54 -7.74 0.25
C ILE A 52 -9.90 -6.58 -0.52
N LEU A 53 -8.80 -6.80 -1.23
CA LEU A 53 -8.16 -5.77 -2.07
C LEU A 53 -8.80 -5.66 -3.47
N ASN A 54 -9.49 -6.70 -3.94
CA ASN A 54 -10.05 -6.77 -5.29
C ASN A 54 -10.96 -5.60 -5.69
N PRO A 55 -11.82 -5.04 -4.81
CA PRO A 55 -12.66 -3.91 -5.16
C PRO A 55 -11.87 -2.70 -5.70
N PHE A 56 -10.67 -2.48 -5.16
CA PHE A 56 -9.80 -1.32 -5.45
C PHE A 56 -8.96 -1.51 -6.71
N ILE A 57 -8.63 -2.74 -7.11
CA ILE A 57 -7.77 -3.01 -8.27
C ILE A 57 -8.44 -2.51 -9.56
N GLY A 58 -7.74 -1.71 -10.35
CA GLY A 58 -8.21 -1.21 -11.64
C GLY A 58 -7.73 0.20 -11.98
N VAL A 59 -8.30 0.76 -13.05
CA VAL A 59 -8.08 2.15 -13.45
C VAL A 59 -9.25 2.99 -12.98
N TRP A 60 -8.93 4.10 -12.33
CA TRP A 60 -9.89 5.01 -11.72
C TRP A 60 -9.69 6.42 -12.24
N LYS A 61 -10.77 7.15 -12.50
CA LYS A 61 -10.70 8.56 -12.88
C LYS A 61 -11.52 9.43 -11.95
N GLY A 62 -10.93 10.55 -11.56
CA GLY A 62 -11.55 11.59 -10.75
C GLY A 62 -11.18 12.97 -11.29
N THR A 63 -11.87 13.97 -10.80
CA THR A 63 -11.61 15.37 -11.16
C THR A 63 -11.62 16.22 -9.90
N ILE A 64 -10.67 17.14 -9.79
CA ILE A 64 -10.62 18.16 -8.73
C ILE A 64 -10.04 19.44 -9.31
N ASN A 65 -10.66 20.59 -9.03
CA ASN A 65 -10.16 21.91 -9.47
C ASN A 65 -9.80 21.96 -10.97
N ASP A 66 -10.70 21.44 -11.83
CA ASP A 66 -10.52 21.30 -13.29
C ASP A 66 -9.33 20.43 -13.75
N ARG A 67 -8.69 19.71 -12.84
CA ARG A 67 -7.63 18.74 -13.14
C ARG A 67 -8.20 17.34 -13.17
N GLN A 68 -7.76 16.57 -14.14
CA GLN A 68 -8.11 15.15 -14.25
C GLN A 68 -7.04 14.32 -13.54
N ILE A 69 -7.48 13.37 -12.73
CA ILE A 69 -6.62 12.41 -12.06
C ILE A 69 -7.00 11.02 -12.55
N THR A 70 -6.01 10.26 -13.01
CA THR A 70 -6.16 8.83 -13.26
C THR A 70 -5.31 8.06 -12.25
N LEU A 71 -5.91 7.13 -11.51
CA LEU A 71 -5.17 6.17 -10.70
C LEU A 71 -5.12 4.83 -11.42
N LYS A 72 -3.96 4.17 -11.38
CA LYS A 72 -3.80 2.77 -11.73
C LYS A 72 -3.43 2.02 -10.46
N ILE A 73 -4.34 1.16 -10.01
CA ILE A 73 -4.19 0.39 -8.77
C ILE A 73 -4.04 -1.09 -9.13
N GLU A 74 -2.97 -1.70 -8.65
CA GLU A 74 -2.68 -3.12 -8.83
C GLU A 74 -2.29 -3.78 -7.50
N LYS A 75 -2.38 -5.11 -7.45
CA LYS A 75 -1.91 -5.88 -6.28
C LYS A 75 -0.40 -6.05 -6.36
N GLY A 76 0.28 -5.85 -5.24
CA GLY A 76 1.71 -6.06 -5.09
C GLY A 76 2.06 -6.74 -3.77
N THR A 77 3.34 -6.76 -3.44
CA THR A 77 3.86 -7.32 -2.20
C THR A 77 4.82 -6.34 -1.55
N TYR A 78 4.74 -6.20 -0.24
CA TYR A 78 5.63 -5.41 0.59
C TYR A 78 6.37 -6.31 1.58
N PHE A 79 7.66 -6.11 1.77
CA PHE A 79 8.42 -6.80 2.82
C PHE A 79 8.58 -5.87 4.02
N ASP A 80 8.07 -6.30 5.17
CA ASP A 80 8.21 -5.58 6.43
C ASP A 80 9.42 -6.12 7.18
N ASP A 81 10.48 -5.31 7.26
CA ASP A 81 11.72 -5.64 7.98
C ASP A 81 11.48 -5.85 9.49
N TYR A 82 10.48 -5.18 10.07
CA TYR A 82 10.22 -5.28 11.51
C TYR A 82 9.59 -6.62 11.88
N SER A 83 8.58 -7.05 11.13
CA SER A 83 7.95 -8.36 11.30
C SER A 83 8.65 -9.50 10.56
N ASN A 84 9.65 -9.20 9.73
CA ASN A 84 10.34 -10.12 8.83
C ASN A 84 9.33 -10.96 8.01
N SER A 85 8.31 -10.29 7.47
CA SER A 85 7.20 -10.92 6.77
C SER A 85 6.88 -10.19 5.46
N THR A 86 6.32 -10.92 4.49
CA THR A 86 5.81 -10.34 3.23
C THR A 86 4.29 -10.19 3.29
N GLU A 87 3.78 -9.01 2.95
CA GLU A 87 2.37 -8.64 2.96
C GLU A 87 1.87 -8.34 1.54
N ASP A 88 0.69 -8.84 1.18
CA ASP A 88 -0.03 -8.40 -0.02
C ASP A 88 -0.59 -6.98 0.18
N VAL A 89 -0.24 -6.05 -0.72
CA VAL A 89 -0.63 -4.63 -0.64
C VAL A 89 -1.22 -4.13 -1.97
N LEU A 90 -1.77 -2.92 -1.97
CA LEU A 90 -2.08 -2.20 -3.21
C LEU A 90 -0.90 -1.29 -3.60
N LEU A 91 -0.58 -1.30 -4.88
CA LEU A 91 0.36 -0.36 -5.50
C LEU A 91 -0.44 0.59 -6.38
N THR A 92 -0.45 1.86 -6.02
CA THR A 92 -1.14 2.92 -6.75
C THR A 92 -0.15 3.83 -7.45
N ARG A 93 -0.37 4.01 -8.75
CA ARG A 93 0.27 5.06 -9.56
C ARG A 93 -0.77 6.06 -10.00
N PHE A 94 -0.35 7.29 -10.24
CA PHE A 94 -1.25 8.34 -10.68
C PHE A 94 -0.72 9.08 -11.90
N LEU A 95 -1.66 9.64 -12.65
CA LEU A 95 -1.45 10.58 -13.74
C LEU A 95 -2.33 11.80 -13.46
N LEU A 96 -1.72 12.97 -13.36
CA LEU A 96 -2.39 14.24 -13.22
C LEU A 96 -2.29 15.00 -14.53
N SER A 97 -3.44 15.45 -15.04
CA SER A 97 -3.52 16.27 -16.25
C SER A 97 -4.31 17.55 -16.00
N ASP A 98 -3.97 18.60 -16.74
CA ASP A 98 -4.76 19.83 -16.76
C ASP A 98 -6.12 19.62 -17.49
N ARG A 99 -6.93 20.67 -17.53
CA ARG A 99 -8.23 20.66 -18.23
C ARG A 99 -8.14 20.38 -19.73
N ASN A 100 -6.99 20.62 -20.34
CA ASN A 100 -6.75 20.41 -21.77
C ASN A 100 -6.19 19.01 -22.06
N GLY A 101 -5.96 18.19 -21.03
CA GLY A 101 -5.36 16.87 -21.14
C GLY A 101 -3.83 16.87 -21.18
N LEU A 102 -3.18 17.99 -20.90
CA LEU A 102 -1.71 18.05 -20.78
C LEU A 102 -1.28 17.44 -19.45
N THR A 103 -0.34 16.49 -19.49
CA THR A 103 0.24 15.88 -18.29
C THR A 103 1.00 16.90 -17.45
N ILE A 104 0.61 17.02 -16.18
CA ILE A 104 1.29 17.81 -15.15
C ILE A 104 2.30 16.94 -14.40
N SER A 105 1.89 15.73 -14.03
CA SER A 105 2.70 14.78 -13.25
C SER A 105 2.25 13.35 -13.53
N SER A 106 3.17 12.39 -13.48
CA SER A 106 2.90 10.98 -13.72
C SER A 106 3.87 10.10 -12.94
N THR A 107 3.33 9.07 -12.30
CA THR A 107 4.12 7.96 -11.70
C THR A 107 3.90 6.64 -12.43
N PHE A 108 3.23 6.64 -13.59
CA PHE A 108 2.84 5.42 -14.31
C PHE A 108 4.03 4.56 -14.77
N ASP A 109 5.17 5.18 -15.04
CA ASP A 109 6.37 4.51 -15.53
C ASP A 109 7.34 4.06 -14.41
N LEU A 110 6.98 4.29 -13.14
CA LEU A 110 7.80 3.89 -12.00
C LEU A 110 7.74 2.39 -11.74
N ASN A 111 8.86 1.82 -11.31
CA ASN A 111 8.93 0.44 -10.80
C ASN A 111 8.23 0.30 -9.44
N ASN A 112 7.87 -0.92 -9.06
CA ASN A 112 7.09 -1.19 -7.84
C ASN A 112 7.80 -0.80 -6.53
N ASP A 113 9.13 -0.72 -6.55
CA ASP A 113 10.02 -0.45 -5.43
C ASP A 113 10.38 1.04 -5.27
N GLU A 114 9.92 1.90 -6.19
CA GLU A 114 10.16 3.33 -6.12
C GLU A 114 9.32 4.00 -5.02
N ILE A 115 9.93 4.89 -4.24
CA ILE A 115 9.30 5.55 -3.07
C ILE A 115 8.06 6.40 -3.43
N SER A 116 7.94 6.80 -4.70
CA SER A 116 6.79 7.57 -5.21
C SER A 116 5.68 6.68 -5.79
N VAL A 117 5.82 5.35 -5.75
CA VAL A 117 4.68 4.43 -5.89
C VAL A 117 3.97 4.35 -4.55
N ILE A 118 2.68 4.64 -4.56
CA ILE A 118 1.85 4.65 -3.36
C ILE A 118 1.60 3.20 -2.93
N GLN A 119 2.02 2.84 -1.72
CA GLN A 119 1.78 1.52 -1.14
C GLN A 119 0.65 1.61 -0.11
N SER A 120 -0.52 1.06 -0.43
CA SER A 120 -1.68 1.09 0.46
C SER A 120 -1.94 -0.26 1.10
N ARG A 121 -2.05 -0.23 2.43
CA ARG A 121 -2.37 -1.39 3.25
C ARG A 121 -3.79 -1.30 3.74
N TYR A 122 -4.37 -2.45 4.05
CA TYR A 122 -5.70 -2.49 4.64
C TYR A 122 -5.62 -1.93 6.07
N LEU A 123 -6.69 -1.40 6.62
CA LEU A 123 -6.74 -1.08 8.06
C LEU A 123 -7.83 -1.90 8.73
N SER A 124 -9.07 -1.56 8.42
CA SER A 124 -10.30 -2.21 8.87
C SER A 124 -11.48 -1.66 8.08
N ASP A 125 -12.61 -2.35 8.09
CA ASP A 125 -13.89 -1.88 7.52
C ASP A 125 -13.86 -1.39 6.06
N GLY A 126 -12.92 -1.92 5.26
CA GLY A 126 -12.81 -1.54 3.84
C GLY A 126 -12.13 -0.18 3.62
N ILE A 127 -11.42 0.33 4.62
CA ILE A 127 -10.55 1.50 4.49
C ILE A 127 -9.13 1.02 4.20
N MET A 128 -8.53 1.59 3.16
CA MET A 128 -7.10 1.45 2.87
C MET A 128 -6.37 2.71 3.31
N TYR A 129 -5.16 2.54 3.82
CA TYR A 129 -4.30 3.62 4.28
C TYR A 129 -2.94 3.55 3.60
N ASN A 130 -2.41 4.70 3.23
CA ASN A 130 -1.02 4.84 2.81
C ASN A 130 -0.43 6.20 3.18
N ASP A 131 0.89 6.22 3.29
CA ASP A 131 1.71 7.41 3.18
C ASP A 131 2.64 7.22 1.98
N PHE A 132 2.84 8.25 1.16
CA PHE A 132 3.85 8.23 0.10
C PHE A 132 4.62 9.52 0.05
N TYR A 133 5.84 9.45 -0.48
CA TYR A 133 6.76 10.57 -0.52
C TYR A 133 6.79 11.24 -1.88
N GLU A 134 6.66 12.56 -1.87
CA GLU A 134 6.69 13.39 -3.08
C GLU A 134 7.64 14.58 -2.90
N GLY A 135 8.68 14.70 -3.74
CA GLY A 135 9.43 15.97 -3.89
C GLY A 135 10.93 15.97 -3.55
N GLY A 136 11.66 14.85 -3.75
CA GLY A 136 13.13 14.86 -3.70
C GLY A 136 13.69 15.14 -2.29
N ALA A 137 14.74 15.95 -2.12
CA ALA A 137 15.34 16.17 -0.79
C ALA A 137 14.46 16.99 0.19
N CYS A 138 13.46 17.70 -0.33
CA CYS A 138 12.53 18.53 0.45
C CYS A 138 11.08 18.11 0.16
N GLY A 139 10.81 16.83 0.00
CA GLY A 139 9.47 16.35 -0.29
C GLY A 139 8.52 16.38 0.90
N ASN A 140 7.24 16.14 0.64
CA ASN A 140 6.23 15.92 1.67
C ASN A 140 5.83 14.47 1.68
N TRP A 141 5.42 14.01 2.86
CA TRP A 141 4.60 12.83 2.98
C TRP A 141 3.15 13.22 2.74
N VAL A 142 2.52 12.52 1.80
CA VAL A 142 1.10 12.66 1.51
C VAL A 142 0.42 11.37 1.93
N GLN A 143 -0.52 11.50 2.86
CA GLN A 143 -1.39 10.41 3.25
C GLN A 143 -2.57 10.35 2.27
N LEU A 144 -2.90 9.14 1.80
CA LEU A 144 -4.16 8.89 1.09
C LEU A 144 -4.95 7.80 1.83
N ASP A 145 -6.25 8.04 1.97
CA ASP A 145 -7.19 7.09 2.53
C ASP A 145 -8.20 6.68 1.44
N TYR A 146 -8.26 5.40 1.09
CA TYR A 146 -9.25 4.90 0.13
C TYR A 146 -10.46 4.32 0.84
N LYS A 147 -11.64 4.72 0.38
CA LYS A 147 -12.91 4.14 0.82
C LYS A 147 -13.74 3.70 -0.38
N PHE A 148 -14.02 2.41 -0.45
CA PHE A 148 -14.89 1.86 -1.49
C PHE A 148 -16.35 2.26 -1.21
N LEU A 149 -17.00 2.92 -2.18
CA LEU A 149 -18.39 3.38 -2.04
C LEU A 149 -19.42 2.43 -2.68
N GLY A 150 -18.95 1.43 -3.43
CA GLY A 150 -19.82 0.54 -4.18
C GLY A 150 -20.29 1.12 -5.49
N LYS A 151 -21.46 0.67 -5.95
CA LYS A 151 -22.03 1.02 -7.25
C LYS A 151 -22.96 2.23 -7.10
N ASP A 152 -22.72 3.26 -7.90
CA ASP A 152 -23.61 4.40 -8.02
C ASP A 152 -24.99 3.94 -8.53
N PRO A 153 -26.09 4.27 -7.82
CA PRO A 153 -27.42 3.78 -8.17
C PRO A 153 -27.97 4.39 -9.45
N THR A 154 -27.43 5.53 -9.91
CA THR A 154 -27.94 6.27 -11.08
C THR A 154 -27.15 5.98 -12.36
N THR A 155 -25.84 5.80 -12.24
CA THR A 155 -24.92 5.66 -13.38
C THR A 155 -24.36 4.24 -13.50
N THR A 156 -24.62 3.35 -12.54
CA THR A 156 -24.07 2.00 -12.46
C THR A 156 -22.55 1.92 -12.36
N LYS A 157 -21.87 3.05 -12.19
CA LYS A 157 -20.42 3.17 -12.06
C LYS A 157 -19.97 2.73 -10.67
N ILE A 158 -18.81 2.08 -10.59
CA ILE A 158 -18.20 1.75 -9.30
C ILE A 158 -17.43 2.97 -8.81
N MET A 159 -17.62 3.34 -7.55
CA MET A 159 -17.06 4.55 -6.96
C MET A 159 -16.12 4.26 -5.79
N MET A 160 -15.10 5.10 -5.68
CA MET A 160 -14.16 5.13 -4.57
C MET A 160 -13.94 6.59 -4.15
N GLN A 161 -13.91 6.84 -2.86
CA GLN A 161 -13.51 8.12 -2.29
C GLN A 161 -12.04 8.03 -1.89
N VAL A 162 -11.28 9.08 -2.21
CA VAL A 162 -9.89 9.22 -1.76
C VAL A 162 -9.80 10.51 -0.95
N GLY A 163 -9.54 10.36 0.35
CA GLY A 163 -9.19 11.47 1.23
C GLY A 163 -7.69 11.71 1.22
N THR A 164 -7.29 12.96 1.45
CA THR A 164 -5.88 13.38 1.32
C THR A 164 -5.46 14.30 2.46
N VAL A 165 -4.33 14.00 3.09
CA VAL A 165 -3.75 14.83 4.14
C VAL A 165 -2.25 14.99 3.88
N VAL A 166 -1.77 16.24 3.90
CA VAL A 166 -0.32 16.49 3.88
C VAL A 166 0.21 16.31 5.29
N ARG A 167 1.09 15.32 5.47
CA ARG A 167 1.91 15.19 6.68
C ARG A 167 3.25 15.86 6.39
N SER A 168 3.34 17.15 6.69
CA SER A 168 4.64 17.80 6.79
C SER A 168 5.26 17.35 8.11
N GLU A 169 5.80 16.14 8.16
CA GLU A 169 6.72 15.82 9.25
C GLU A 169 7.95 16.69 9.06
N GLU A 170 8.32 17.44 10.09
CA GLU A 170 9.64 18.09 10.17
C GLU A 170 10.69 16.98 10.08
N ILE A 171 11.15 16.67 8.88
CA ILE A 171 12.31 15.80 8.71
C ILE A 171 13.47 16.48 9.46
N ALA A 172 14.20 15.69 10.24
CA ALA A 172 15.48 16.06 10.84
C ALA A 172 16.45 16.48 9.71
N GLY A 173 16.41 17.77 9.34
CA GLY A 173 16.93 18.26 8.07
C GLY A 173 16.27 19.53 7.54
N ALA A 174 15.30 20.12 8.26
CA ALA A 174 14.67 21.42 7.95
C ALA A 174 15.67 22.54 7.58
N THR A 175 16.93 22.44 8.02
CA THR A 175 18.04 23.30 7.61
C THR A 175 18.38 23.27 6.12
N LEU A 176 17.99 22.23 5.36
CA LEU A 176 18.22 22.11 3.92
C LEU A 176 17.09 22.74 3.08
N CYS A 177 15.89 22.93 3.64
CA CYS A 177 14.71 23.42 2.93
C CYS A 177 14.49 24.90 3.24
N THR A 178 15.46 25.74 2.89
CA THR A 178 15.47 27.19 3.20
C THR A 178 14.34 27.97 2.52
N SER A 179 13.76 27.43 1.46
CA SER A 179 12.58 27.97 0.75
C SER A 179 11.25 27.36 1.19
N GLY A 180 11.25 26.50 2.22
CA GLY A 180 10.08 25.73 2.65
C GLY A 180 9.85 24.48 1.80
N PHE A 181 8.82 23.71 2.18
CA PHE A 181 8.43 22.50 1.46
C PHE A 181 7.60 22.87 0.21
N PRO A 182 7.95 22.36 -0.99
CA PRO A 182 7.12 22.48 -2.18
C PRO A 182 5.74 21.90 -1.92
N GLN A 183 4.71 22.36 -2.63
CA GLN A 183 3.41 21.70 -2.55
C GLN A 183 3.46 20.35 -3.29
N PRO A 184 2.82 19.29 -2.78
CA PRO A 184 2.68 18.03 -3.51
C PRO A 184 1.94 18.27 -4.83
N SER A 185 2.32 17.55 -5.90
CA SER A 185 1.59 17.61 -7.17
C SER A 185 0.26 16.88 -7.06
N PHE A 186 0.19 15.80 -6.25
CA PHE A 186 -1.08 15.15 -5.97
C PHE A 186 -1.99 16.13 -5.18
N PRO A 187 -3.24 16.36 -5.63
CA PRO A 187 -4.13 17.30 -4.95
C PRO A 187 -4.43 16.89 -3.51
N THR A 188 -4.38 17.85 -2.58
CA THR A 188 -4.63 17.62 -1.15
C THR A 188 -5.69 18.55 -0.58
N GLY A 189 -6.30 18.15 0.55
CA GLY A 189 -7.21 18.99 1.35
C GLY A 189 -8.70 18.84 1.02
N GLU A 190 -9.06 18.05 0.01
CA GLU A 190 -10.45 17.72 -0.31
C GLU A 190 -10.56 16.24 -0.70
N ASP A 191 -11.73 15.65 -0.43
CA ASP A 191 -12.05 14.29 -0.85
C ASP A 191 -12.37 14.25 -2.34
N ILE A 192 -11.80 13.26 -3.04
CA ILE A 192 -11.99 13.09 -4.48
C ILE A 192 -12.80 11.81 -4.73
N ILE A 193 -13.88 11.94 -5.50
CA ILE A 193 -14.65 10.79 -5.97
C ILE A 193 -14.08 10.30 -7.29
N PHE A 194 -13.66 9.04 -7.27
CA PHE A 194 -13.16 8.32 -8.41
C PHE A 194 -14.20 7.35 -8.95
N THR A 195 -14.25 7.23 -10.27
CA THR A 195 -15.05 6.25 -11.01
C THR A 195 -14.14 5.21 -11.66
N LYS A 196 -14.44 3.94 -11.46
CA LYS A 196 -13.76 2.83 -12.13
C LYS A 196 -14.05 2.85 -13.63
N GLN A 197 -13.02 2.67 -14.46
CA GLN A 197 -13.11 2.65 -15.92
C GLN A 197 -13.37 1.25 -16.48
#